data_AF-G0ANF8-F1
#
_entry.id   AF-G0ANF8-F1
#
_cell.length_a   1.000
_cell.length_b   1.000
_cell.length_c   1.000
_cell.angle_alpha   90.00
_cell.angle_beta   90.00
_cell.angle_gamma   90.00
#
_symmetry.space_group_name_H-M   'P 1'
#
loop_
_entity.id
_entity.type
_entity.pdbx_description
1 polymer ?
#
loop_
_entity_poly.entity_id
_entity_poly.type
_entity_poly.pdbx_seq_one_letter_code
_entity_poly.pdbx_strand_id
1 'polypeptide(L)'
;MKIINILFCLFLLMLNGCNSNDNDTLKNNAQQTKSRGKRDLTKKEVTQEKPKSKEELLKEKLSEAQKTQLDWLKEALQSDGEFDKFLGYDESKIKEALNHIKSELDSCTGDNAENQKTTFKQTVQGFFSGGDIDKFKTDATSTCKNS
;
A
#
# COMPACT_ATOMS: atom_id res chain seq x y z
N MET A 1 -2.30 -12.79 34.87
CA MET A 1 -3.12 -11.56 34.96
C MET A 1 -3.07 -10.89 33.60
N LYS A 2 -4.19 -10.87 32.87
CA LYS A 2 -4.27 -10.39 31.48
C LYS A 2 -4.94 -9.02 31.50
N ILE A 3 -4.15 -7.96 31.35
CA ILE A 3 -4.68 -6.62 31.13
C ILE A 3 -5.03 -6.56 29.64
N ILE A 4 -6.26 -6.95 29.31
CA ILE A 4 -6.83 -6.68 28.00
C ILE A 4 -7.10 -5.18 27.95
N ASN A 5 -6.42 -4.48 27.05
CA ASN A 5 -6.58 -3.05 26.86
C ASN A 5 -7.94 -2.80 26.18
N ILE A 6 -8.99 -2.66 27.00
CA ILE A 6 -10.40 -2.43 26.59
C ILE A 6 -10.54 -1.24 25.63
N LEU A 7 -9.55 -0.33 25.61
CA LEU A 7 -9.47 0.78 24.66
C LEU A 7 -9.47 0.30 23.19
N PHE A 8 -8.89 -0.86 22.89
CA PHE A 8 -8.85 -1.41 21.53
C PHE A 8 -10.20 -1.98 21.06
N CYS A 9 -11.03 -2.47 21.99
CA CYS A 9 -12.34 -3.05 21.67
C CYS A 9 -13.38 -1.98 21.29
N LEU A 10 -13.25 -0.75 21.79
CA LEU A 10 -14.17 0.34 21.50
C LEU A 10 -14.00 0.93 20.10
N PHE A 11 -12.78 0.89 19.52
CA PHE A 11 -12.54 1.39 18.17
C PHE A 11 -13.15 0.49 17.07
N LEU A 12 -13.29 -0.82 17.30
CA LEU A 12 -13.85 -1.76 16.33
C LEU A 12 -15.37 -1.61 16.12
N LEU A 13 -16.10 -1.11 17.12
CA LEU A 13 -17.56 -0.96 17.04
C LEU A 13 -18.00 0.27 16.21
N MET A 14 -17.15 1.27 16.04
CA MET A 14 -17.50 2.51 15.33
C MET A 14 -17.30 2.42 13.80
N LEU A 15 -16.59 1.40 13.29
CA LEU A 15 -16.31 1.25 11.85
C LEU A 15 -17.37 0.42 11.09
N ASN A 16 -18.33 -0.19 11.80
CA ASN A 16 -19.47 -0.91 11.20
C ASN A 16 -20.77 -0.09 11.21
N GLY A 17 -20.69 1.21 11.54
CA GLY A 17 -21.84 2.11 11.70
C GLY A 17 -21.93 3.18 10.62
N CYS A 18 -21.91 2.81 9.34
CA CYS A 18 -22.48 3.63 8.26
C CYS A 18 -22.61 2.76 7.01
N ASN A 19 -23.81 2.19 6.80
CA ASN A 19 -24.19 1.64 5.51
C ASN A 19 -25.59 2.14 5.10
N SER A 20 -25.63 2.64 3.87
CA SER A 20 -26.75 3.01 3.00
C SER A 20 -27.64 4.21 3.35
N ASN A 21 -27.26 5.35 2.76
CA ASN A 21 -28.19 6.31 2.17
C ASN A 21 -28.75 5.71 0.87
N ASP A 22 -29.92 5.08 0.93
CA ASP A 22 -30.66 4.69 -0.27
C ASP A 22 -31.42 5.90 -0.82
N ASN A 23 -30.89 6.41 -1.94
CA ASN A 23 -31.50 7.45 -2.74
C ASN A 23 -32.52 6.81 -3.68
N ASP A 24 -33.76 6.63 -3.22
CA ASP A 24 -34.86 6.18 -4.08
C ASP A 24 -35.74 7.37 -4.47
N THR A 25 -35.27 8.10 -5.49
CA THR A 25 -36.03 9.20 -6.09
C THR A 25 -36.37 8.85 -7.55
N LEU A 26 -37.61 8.39 -7.73
CA LEU A 26 -38.50 8.55 -8.89
C LEU A 26 -38.13 7.99 -10.28
N LYS A 27 -38.95 7.01 -10.68
CA LYS A 27 -39.50 6.75 -12.03
C LYS A 27 -39.68 8.00 -12.92
N ASN A 28 -39.29 7.90 -14.21
CA ASN A 28 -40.08 8.21 -15.44
C ASN A 28 -39.21 7.93 -16.69
N ASN A 29 -39.43 6.87 -17.47
CA ASN A 29 -40.37 6.65 -18.60
C ASN A 29 -39.90 7.19 -19.99
N ALA A 30 -39.75 6.24 -20.92
CA ALA A 30 -39.94 6.26 -22.39
C ALA A 30 -39.37 7.40 -23.29
N GLN A 31 -38.58 7.04 -24.31
CA GLN A 31 -39.01 6.97 -25.73
C GLN A 31 -37.84 6.81 -26.73
N GLN A 32 -38.12 6.06 -27.79
CA GLN A 32 -37.34 5.85 -29.01
C GLN A 32 -36.81 7.14 -29.66
N THR A 33 -35.62 7.08 -30.28
CA THR A 33 -35.41 7.62 -31.63
C THR A 33 -34.43 6.77 -32.44
N LYS A 34 -34.71 6.64 -33.74
CA LYS A 34 -34.04 5.80 -34.74
C LYS A 34 -32.90 6.55 -35.46
N SER A 35 -31.99 5.76 -36.04
CA SER A 35 -31.50 5.87 -37.43
C SER A 35 -30.12 6.49 -37.71
N ARG A 36 -29.33 5.67 -38.44
CA ARG A 36 -28.39 6.00 -39.52
C ARG A 36 -27.08 6.76 -39.22
N GLY A 37 -25.98 6.07 -39.53
CA GLY A 37 -24.73 6.70 -39.94
C GLY A 37 -23.53 5.79 -39.76
N LYS A 38 -23.21 4.97 -40.76
CA LYS A 38 -21.87 4.39 -40.91
C LYS A 38 -20.86 5.54 -40.83
N ARG A 39 -20.03 5.53 -39.80
CA ARG A 39 -18.68 6.08 -39.90
C ARG A 39 -17.74 4.93 -39.62
N ASP A 40 -17.13 4.44 -40.70
CA ASP A 40 -15.83 3.78 -40.65
C ASP A 40 -14.85 4.80 -40.05
N LEU A 41 -14.79 4.82 -38.71
CA LEU A 41 -13.70 5.42 -37.98
C LEU A 41 -12.81 4.24 -37.66
N THR A 42 -11.89 3.96 -38.57
CA THR A 42 -10.64 3.28 -38.26
C THR A 42 -10.05 4.05 -37.07
N LYS A 43 -10.38 3.59 -35.86
CA LYS A 43 -9.74 3.99 -34.62
C LYS A 43 -8.30 3.56 -34.81
N LYS A 44 -7.47 4.49 -35.25
CA LYS A 44 -6.04 4.44 -35.02
C LYS A 44 -5.91 4.53 -33.50
N GLU A 45 -5.98 3.38 -32.82
CA GLU A 45 -5.39 3.21 -31.51
C GLU A 45 -3.90 3.58 -31.70
N VAL A 46 -3.40 4.77 -31.39
CA VAL A 46 -3.93 5.68 -30.39
C VAL A 46 -3.78 5.05 -29.02
N THR A 47 -2.87 4.06 -28.86
CA THR A 47 -2.43 3.56 -27.56
C THR A 47 -1.80 4.76 -26.84
N GLN A 48 -2.65 5.55 -26.19
CA GLN A 48 -2.21 6.49 -25.18
C GLN A 48 -1.53 5.62 -24.13
N GLU A 49 -0.20 5.56 -24.17
CA GLU A 49 0.57 5.02 -23.07
C GLU A 49 0.10 5.78 -21.83
N LYS A 50 -0.67 5.09 -20.98
CA LYS A 50 -1.12 5.62 -19.70
C LYS A 50 0.13 6.20 -19.02
N PRO A 51 0.10 7.46 -18.53
CA PRO A 51 1.25 8.02 -17.86
C PRO A 51 1.69 7.06 -16.76
N LYS A 52 2.97 6.67 -16.78
CA LYS A 52 3.56 5.73 -15.82
C LYS A 52 3.28 6.24 -14.40
N SER A 53 2.87 5.33 -13.54
CA SER A 53 2.67 5.62 -12.12
C SER A 53 3.98 6.00 -11.44
N LYS A 54 3.90 6.68 -10.28
CA LYS A 54 5.09 7.00 -9.46
C LYS A 54 5.87 5.74 -9.09
N GLU A 55 5.16 4.65 -8.80
CA GLU A 55 5.75 3.34 -8.51
C GLU A 55 6.55 2.79 -9.70
N GLU A 56 5.99 2.83 -10.92
CA GLU A 56 6.67 2.34 -12.13
C GLU A 56 7.92 3.15 -12.45
N LEU A 57 7.84 4.47 -12.35
CA LEU A 57 9.00 5.36 -12.53
C LEU A 57 10.08 5.12 -11.48
N LEU A 58 9.67 4.83 -10.24
CA LEU A 58 10.60 4.49 -9.17
C LEU A 58 11.26 3.13 -9.43
N LYS A 59 10.48 2.11 -9.82
CA LYS A 59 10.98 0.76 -10.13
C LYS A 59 12.09 0.77 -11.19
N GLU A 60 12.02 1.63 -12.19
CA GLU A 60 13.08 1.79 -13.21
C GLU A 60 14.45 2.19 -12.63
N LYS A 61 14.47 2.81 -11.44
CA LYS A 61 15.68 3.32 -10.78
C LYS A 61 16.18 2.45 -9.63
N LEU A 62 15.44 1.40 -9.29
CA LEU A 62 15.74 0.48 -8.19
C LEU A 62 16.49 -0.74 -8.70
N SER A 63 17.35 -1.31 -7.86
CA SER A 63 17.91 -2.64 -8.11
C SER A 63 16.84 -3.73 -7.99
N GLU A 64 17.08 -4.93 -8.53
CA GLU A 64 16.13 -6.05 -8.41
C GLU A 64 15.77 -6.36 -6.96
N ALA A 65 16.76 -6.36 -6.07
CA ALA A 65 16.53 -6.57 -4.64
C ALA A 65 15.65 -5.48 -4.02
N GLN A 66 15.84 -4.22 -4.42
CA GLN A 66 15.01 -3.10 -3.95
C GLN A 66 13.59 -3.17 -4.50
N LYS A 67 13.40 -3.62 -5.75
CA LYS A 67 12.06 -3.85 -6.32
C LYS A 67 11.29 -4.89 -5.51
N THR A 68 11.94 -6.00 -5.15
CA THR A 68 11.33 -7.01 -4.27
C THR A 68 10.91 -6.42 -2.92
N GLN A 69 11.73 -5.56 -2.32
CA GLN A 69 11.36 -4.92 -1.06
C GLN A 69 10.28 -3.86 -1.21
N LEU A 70 10.21 -3.19 -2.36
CA LEU A 70 9.14 -2.24 -2.66
C LEU A 70 7.79 -2.97 -2.75
N ASP A 71 7.76 -4.13 -3.42
CA ASP A 71 6.57 -4.97 -3.51
C ASP A 71 6.16 -5.51 -2.12
N TRP A 72 7.14 -5.98 -1.33
CA TRP A 72 6.89 -6.39 0.06
C TRP A 72 6.34 -5.24 0.91
N LEU A 73 6.90 -4.04 0.77
CA LEU A 73 6.44 -2.85 1.50
C LEU A 73 5.03 -2.45 1.08
N LYS A 74 4.69 -2.56 -0.21
CA LYS A 74 3.33 -2.33 -0.72
C LYS A 74 2.33 -3.29 -0.09
N GLU A 75 2.71 -4.56 0.08
CA GLU A 75 1.90 -5.56 0.79
C GLU A 75 1.85 -5.34 2.31
N ALA A 76 2.85 -4.66 2.88
CA ALA A 76 2.83 -4.22 4.26
C ALA A 76 1.88 -3.05 4.44
N LEU A 77 2.03 -1.99 3.65
CA LEU A 77 1.29 -0.74 3.79
C LEU A 77 -0.08 -0.77 3.09
N GLN A 78 -0.79 -1.91 3.11
CA GLN A 78 -2.11 -2.08 2.49
C GLN A 78 -3.18 -1.08 2.98
N SER A 79 -2.88 -0.26 3.97
CA SER A 79 -3.67 0.89 4.43
C SER A 79 -3.74 1.99 3.36
N ASP A 80 -4.89 2.67 3.28
CA ASP A 80 -5.14 3.69 2.27
C ASP A 80 -4.12 4.85 2.35
N GLY A 81 -3.26 4.94 1.32
CA GLY A 81 -2.37 6.07 1.06
C GLY A 81 -0.99 6.05 1.75
N GLU A 82 -0.70 5.11 2.65
CA GLU A 82 0.63 5.02 3.30
C GLU A 82 1.73 4.68 2.30
N PHE A 83 1.46 3.75 1.39
CA PHE A 83 2.39 3.42 0.31
C PHE A 83 2.58 4.60 -0.65
N ASP A 84 1.50 5.32 -1.00
CA ASP A 84 1.61 6.52 -1.85
C ASP A 84 2.42 7.64 -1.19
N LYS A 85 2.30 7.79 0.14
CA LYS A 85 3.13 8.70 0.93
C LYS A 85 4.60 8.27 0.86
N PHE A 86 4.89 6.97 0.99
CA PHE A 86 6.23 6.43 0.85
C PHE A 86 6.84 6.75 -0.53
N LEU A 87 6.06 6.61 -1.60
CA LEU A 87 6.48 6.96 -2.98
C LEU A 87 6.73 8.46 -3.17
N GLY A 88 6.33 9.31 -2.22
CA GLY A 88 6.56 10.76 -2.24
C GLY A 88 7.90 11.22 -1.66
N TYR A 89 8.68 10.33 -1.03
CA TYR A 89 9.99 10.68 -0.46
C TYR A 89 11.10 10.75 -1.51
N ASP A 90 12.21 11.39 -1.13
CA ASP A 90 13.42 11.44 -1.95
C ASP A 90 13.90 10.03 -2.30
N GLU A 91 14.36 9.86 -3.54
CA GLU A 91 14.84 8.57 -4.06
C GLU A 91 15.93 7.94 -3.17
N SER A 92 16.83 8.76 -2.61
CA SER A 92 17.86 8.29 -1.68
C SER A 92 17.25 7.70 -0.41
N LYS A 93 16.28 8.39 0.22
CA LYS A 93 15.58 7.93 1.42
C LYS A 93 14.79 6.66 1.18
N ILE A 94 14.10 6.57 0.04
CA ILE A 94 13.42 5.35 -0.41
C ILE A 94 14.42 4.20 -0.51
N LYS A 95 15.52 4.37 -1.26
CA LYS A 95 16.54 3.33 -1.45
C LYS A 95 17.14 2.88 -0.11
N GLU A 96 17.40 3.82 0.79
CA GLU A 96 17.90 3.55 2.13
C GLU A 96 16.91 2.75 2.98
N ALA A 97 15.63 3.09 2.94
CA ALA A 97 14.58 2.35 3.63
C ALA A 97 14.42 0.94 3.07
N LEU A 98 14.41 0.77 1.74
CA LEU A 98 14.32 -0.54 1.10
C LEU A 98 15.53 -1.42 1.43
N ASN A 99 16.74 -0.85 1.45
CA ASN A 99 17.94 -1.57 1.86
C ASN A 99 17.89 -1.98 3.34
N HIS A 100 17.34 -1.13 4.20
CA HIS A 100 17.14 -1.45 5.62
C HIS A 100 16.15 -2.61 5.79
N ILE A 101 14.98 -2.54 5.15
CA ILE A 101 13.99 -3.63 5.14
C ILE A 101 14.64 -4.94 4.71
N LYS A 102 15.41 -4.92 3.61
CA LYS A 102 16.15 -6.10 3.15
C LYS A 102 17.07 -6.64 4.25
N SER A 103 17.90 -5.79 4.85
CA SER A 103 18.86 -6.22 5.86
C SER A 103 18.17 -6.81 7.10
N GLU A 104 17.05 -6.24 7.53
CA GLU A 104 16.27 -6.75 8.66
C GLU A 104 15.66 -8.12 8.31
N LEU A 105 15.04 -8.26 7.14
CA LEU A 105 14.45 -9.52 6.67
C LEU A 105 15.49 -10.63 6.45
N ASP A 106 16.64 -10.30 5.86
CA ASP A 106 17.74 -11.25 5.64
C ASP A 106 18.32 -11.75 6.97
N SER A 107 18.29 -10.92 8.03
CA SER A 107 18.75 -11.32 9.35
C SER A 107 17.81 -12.32 10.04
N CYS A 108 16.58 -12.47 9.56
CA CYS A 108 15.60 -13.41 10.08
C CYS A 108 15.90 -14.83 9.58
N THR A 109 16.55 -15.64 10.41
CA THR A 109 16.89 -17.04 10.11
C THR A 109 16.40 -17.98 11.22
N GLY A 110 16.41 -19.30 10.96
CA GLY A 110 15.97 -20.33 11.91
C GLY A 110 14.46 -20.54 11.99
N ASP A 111 14.02 -21.38 12.93
CA ASP A 111 12.65 -21.91 13.01
C ASP A 111 11.58 -20.84 13.28
N ASN A 112 11.96 -19.72 13.90
CA ASN A 112 11.05 -18.63 14.24
C ASN A 112 11.07 -17.47 13.22
N ALA A 113 11.81 -17.60 12.10
CA ALA A 113 12.02 -16.51 11.14
C ALA A 113 10.70 -15.92 10.59
N GLU A 114 9.74 -16.76 10.23
CA GLU A 114 8.47 -16.31 9.63
C GLU A 114 7.61 -15.49 10.61
N ASN A 115 7.59 -15.87 11.89
CA ASN A 115 6.89 -15.09 12.93
C ASN A 115 7.55 -13.74 13.14
N GLN A 116 8.89 -13.69 13.09
CA GLN A 116 9.63 -12.45 13.26
C GLN A 116 9.49 -11.52 12.05
N LYS A 117 9.49 -12.04 10.83
CA LYS A 117 9.17 -11.27 9.62
C LYS A 117 7.75 -10.71 9.68
N THR A 118 6.78 -11.49 10.16
CA THR A 118 5.40 -11.02 10.38
C THR A 118 5.35 -9.88 11.40
N THR A 119 6.09 -10.01 12.51
CA THR A 119 6.19 -8.95 13.53
C THR A 119 6.86 -7.70 12.95
N PHE A 120 7.93 -7.86 12.19
CA PHE A 120 8.62 -6.76 11.52
C PHE A 120 7.69 -6.05 10.52
N LYS A 121 6.85 -6.78 9.78
CA LYS A 121 5.82 -6.21 8.91
C LYS A 121 4.88 -5.26 9.68
N GLN A 122 4.45 -5.65 10.88
CA GLN A 122 3.62 -4.81 11.75
C GLN A 122 4.37 -3.59 12.28
N THR A 123 5.66 -3.74 12.63
CA THR A 123 6.51 -2.60 13.01
C THR A 123 6.63 -1.58 11.87
N VAL A 124 6.85 -2.05 10.64
CA VAL A 124 6.94 -1.19 9.45
C VAL A 124 5.61 -0.48 9.18
N GLN A 125 4.48 -1.20 9.26
CA GLN A 125 3.14 -0.61 9.16
C GLN A 125 2.95 0.51 10.19
N GLY A 126 3.14 0.21 11.47
CA GLY A 126 2.96 1.19 12.55
C GLY A 126 3.90 2.38 12.44
N PHE A 127 5.11 2.18 11.92
CA PHE A 127 6.03 3.28 11.64
C PHE A 127 5.45 4.22 10.57
N PHE A 128 4.97 3.71 9.44
CA PHE A 128 4.54 4.58 8.33
C PHE A 128 3.21 5.32 8.58
N SER A 129 2.42 4.89 9.59
CA SER A 129 1.22 5.60 10.03
C SER A 129 1.47 6.99 10.62
N GLY A 130 2.71 7.32 11.01
CA GLY A 130 3.03 8.65 11.56
C GLY A 130 4.50 8.99 11.76
N GLY A 131 5.40 8.04 11.49
CA GLY A 131 6.84 8.18 11.64
C GLY A 131 7.49 9.09 10.61
N ASP A 132 8.67 9.57 10.98
CA ASP A 132 9.57 10.35 10.13
C ASP A 132 10.58 9.42 9.47
N ILE A 133 10.58 9.34 8.13
CA ILE A 133 11.44 8.41 7.36
C ILE A 133 12.92 8.51 7.71
N ASP A 134 13.39 9.67 8.18
CA ASP A 134 14.78 9.86 8.61
C ASP A 134 15.14 9.01 9.85
N LYS A 135 14.13 8.56 10.60
CA LYS A 135 14.24 7.65 11.76
C LYS A 135 13.87 6.21 11.44
N PHE A 136 13.55 5.88 10.19
CA PHE A 136 13.09 4.54 9.84
C PHE A 136 14.09 3.44 10.23
N LYS A 137 15.37 3.67 9.96
CA LYS A 137 16.43 2.70 10.29
C LYS A 137 16.58 2.43 11.78
N THR A 138 16.32 3.45 12.62
CA THR A 138 16.48 3.35 14.07
C THR A 138 15.24 2.81 14.75
N ASP A 139 14.06 3.19 14.24
CA ASP A 139 12.80 2.99 14.95
C ASP A 139 12.05 1.76 14.42
N ALA A 140 12.30 1.35 13.18
CA ALA A 140 11.71 0.15 12.57
C ALA A 140 12.78 -0.95 12.42
N THR A 141 13.06 -1.65 13.51
CA THR A 141 13.99 -2.79 13.55
C THR A 141 13.26 -4.10 13.80
N SER A 142 13.77 -5.19 13.25
CA SER A 142 13.29 -6.54 13.54
C SER A 142 13.85 -7.06 14.86
N THR A 143 13.22 -8.09 15.43
CA THR A 143 13.77 -8.85 16.55
C THR A 143 14.79 -9.92 16.10
N CYS A 144 15.02 -10.02 14.79
CA CYS A 144 15.79 -11.10 14.16
C CYS A 144 17.27 -11.08 14.52
N LYS A 145 17.83 -9.89 14.76
CA LYS A 145 19.23 -9.71 15.19
C LYS A 145 19.51 -10.22 16.62
N ASN A 146 18.47 -10.49 17.41
CA ASN A 146 18.59 -10.93 18.80
C ASN A 146 18.19 -12.41 19.01
N SER A 147 18.01 -13.18 17.93
CA SER A 147 17.58 -14.60 17.98
C SER A 147 18.73 -15.57 17.73
#